data_AF-A0A4U2Y3S7-F1
#
_entry.id   AF-A0A4U2Y3S7-F1
#
_cell.length_a   1.000
_cell.length_b   1.000
_cell.length_c   1.000
_cell.angle_alpha   90.00
_cell.angle_beta   90.00
_cell.angle_gamma   90.00
#
_symmetry.space_group_name_H-M   'P 1'
#
loop_
_entity.id
_entity.type
_entity.pdbx_description
1 polymer ?
#
loop_
_entity_poly.entity_id
_entity_poly.type
_entity_poly.pdbx_seq_one_letter_code
_entity_poly.pdbx_strand_id
1 'polypeptide(L)'
;MKKIIEYLMIYLFSGAFLFFGKVIVYMLGDEHAFGDSAPFYFSYFIYYIVALYIIYLGVKRLGLNNRRKTNKALDISIFIIYVTLVYLIADAFISKYVVYFV
;
A
#
# COMPACT_ATOMS: atom_id res chain seq x y z
N MET A 1 -1.81 -12.13 22.78
CA MET A 1 -2.11 -10.70 22.57
C MET A 1 -1.01 -9.96 21.81
N LYS A 2 0.25 -9.91 22.29
CA LYS A 2 1.34 -9.14 21.64
C LYS A 2 1.54 -9.44 20.14
N LYS A 3 1.49 -10.71 19.74
CA LYS A 3 1.60 -11.10 18.31
C LYS A 3 0.42 -10.61 17.47
N ILE A 4 -0.81 -10.74 17.97
CA ILE A 4 -2.03 -10.31 17.25
C ILE A 4 -1.99 -8.80 16.99
N ILE A 5 -1.57 -8.02 18.00
CA ILE A 5 -1.41 -6.57 17.88
C ILE A 5 -0.36 -6.23 16.82
N GLU A 6 0.78 -6.96 16.80
CA GLU A 6 1.81 -6.75 15.78
C GLU A 6 1.29 -7.06 14.37
N TYR A 7 0.56 -8.17 14.19
CA TYR A 7 -0.11 -8.47 12.92
C TYR A 7 -1.04 -7.33 12.52
N LEU A 8 -1.96 -6.92 13.40
CA LEU A 8 -2.91 -5.83 13.12
C LEU A 8 -2.19 -4.55 12.70
N MET A 9 -1.11 -4.18 13.40
CA MET A 9 -0.30 -3.01 13.08
C MET A 9 0.34 -3.11 11.69
N ILE A 10 0.88 -4.26 11.32
CA ILE A 10 1.46 -4.47 9.97
C ILE A 10 0.41 -4.23 8.89
N TYR A 11 -0.79 -4.79 9.06
CA TYR A 11 -1.88 -4.61 8.10
C TYR A 11 -2.32 -3.13 8.04
N LEU A 12 -2.60 -2.51 9.20
CA LEU A 12 -3.02 -1.10 9.30
C LEU A 12 -2.01 -0.15 8.65
N PHE A 13 -0.73 -0.25 9.02
CA PHE A 13 0.29 0.67 8.49
C PHE A 13 0.53 0.46 7.00
N SER A 14 0.56 -0.80 6.55
CA SER A 14 0.75 -1.10 5.12
C SER A 14 -0.44 -0.61 4.31
N GLY A 15 -1.67 -0.88 4.77
CA GLY A 15 -2.87 -0.44 4.10
C GLY A 15 -3.04 1.07 4.08
N ALA A 16 -2.82 1.73 5.23
CA ALA A 16 -2.89 3.19 5.32
C ALA A 16 -1.88 3.83 4.38
N PHE A 17 -0.62 3.39 4.36
CA PHE A 17 0.37 3.93 3.44
C PHE A 17 -0.02 3.70 1.98
N LEU A 18 -0.40 2.47 1.61
CA LEU A 18 -0.77 2.14 0.24
C LEU A 18 -1.94 2.97 -0.25
N PHE A 19 -2.99 3.09 0.57
CA PHE A 19 -4.20 3.83 0.23
C PHE A 19 -3.95 5.33 0.19
N PHE A 20 -3.54 5.94 1.31
CA PHE A 20 -3.35 7.38 1.39
C PHE A 20 -2.20 7.85 0.52
N GLY A 21 -1.10 7.10 0.45
CA GLY A 21 0.03 7.43 -0.41
C GLY A 21 -0.37 7.52 -1.87
N LYS A 22 -1.19 6.59 -2.36
CA LYS A 22 -1.68 6.62 -3.75
C LYS A 22 -2.61 7.79 -4.01
N VAL A 23 -3.56 8.03 -3.10
CA VAL A 23 -4.49 9.15 -3.17
C VAL A 23 -3.74 10.48 -3.16
N ILE A 24 -2.75 10.64 -2.29
CA ILE A 24 -1.93 11.86 -2.20
C ILE A 24 -1.10 12.05 -3.45
N VAL A 25 -0.43 11.01 -3.96
CA VAL A 25 0.33 11.09 -5.20
C VAL A 25 -0.56 11.46 -6.38
N TYR A 26 -1.78 10.93 -6.43
CA TYR A 26 -2.77 11.31 -7.43
C TYR A 26 -3.20 12.79 -7.28
N MET A 27 -3.53 13.24 -6.06
CA MET A 27 -3.93 14.64 -5.81
C MET A 27 -2.81 15.66 -6.07
N LEU A 28 -1.56 15.30 -5.75
CA LEU A 28 -0.38 16.12 -6.05
C LEU A 28 -0.04 16.10 -7.55
N GLY A 29 -0.52 15.07 -8.22
CA GLY A 29 -0.18 14.68 -9.58
C GLY A 29 -1.33 14.91 -10.55
N ASP A 30 -2.01 16.04 -10.44
CA ASP A 30 -3.05 16.36 -11.41
C ASP A 30 -2.47 16.39 -12.84
N GLU A 31 -2.88 15.44 -13.67
CA GLU A 31 -2.65 15.50 -15.12
C GLU A 31 -3.26 16.77 -15.72
N HIS A 32 -4.27 17.39 -15.08
CA HIS A 32 -4.90 18.63 -15.55
C HIS A 32 -4.20 19.92 -15.06
N ALA A 33 -3.65 19.97 -13.84
CA ALA A 33 -2.95 21.14 -13.30
C ALA A 33 -1.43 21.14 -13.56
N PHE A 34 -0.80 19.97 -13.69
CA PHE A 34 0.65 19.86 -13.94
C PHE A 34 1.01 19.14 -15.24
N GLY A 35 0.10 18.37 -15.85
CA GLY A 35 0.40 17.54 -17.03
C GLY A 35 1.46 16.46 -16.74
N ASP A 36 2.04 15.90 -17.81
CA ASP A 36 3.20 14.98 -17.81
C ASP A 36 4.47 15.65 -17.26
N SER A 37 4.44 16.04 -15.99
CA SER A 37 5.51 16.81 -15.36
C SER A 37 6.47 15.90 -14.59
N ALA A 38 7.75 16.22 -14.64
CA ALA A 38 8.79 15.48 -13.91
C ALA A 38 8.50 15.27 -12.39
N PRO A 39 7.89 16.23 -11.66
CA PRO A 39 7.54 16.05 -10.25
C PRO A 39 6.50 14.94 -10.00
N PHE A 40 5.55 14.77 -10.92
CA PHE A 40 4.56 13.69 -10.84
C PHE A 40 5.22 12.33 -10.94
N TYR A 41 5.98 12.09 -12.01
CA TYR A 41 6.70 10.84 -12.22
C TYR A 41 7.67 10.53 -11.08
N PHE A 42 8.33 11.55 -10.54
CA PHE A 42 9.22 11.40 -9.39
C PHE A 42 8.46 10.99 -8.12
N SER A 43 7.31 11.61 -7.83
CA SER A 43 6.50 11.30 -6.65
C SER A 43 5.86 9.91 -6.76
N TYR A 44 5.38 9.57 -7.96
CA TYR A 44 4.88 8.24 -8.30
C TYR A 44 5.97 7.18 -8.10
N PHE A 45 7.17 7.41 -8.64
CA PHE A 45 8.32 6.52 -8.48
C PHE A 45 8.68 6.29 -7.00
N ILE A 46 8.77 7.36 -6.20
CA ILE A 46 9.04 7.26 -4.77
C ILE A 46 7.95 6.43 -4.07
N TYR A 47 6.68 6.67 -4.40
CA TYR A 47 5.57 5.91 -3.81
C TYR A 47 5.72 4.41 -4.04
N TYR A 48 6.05 3.96 -5.25
CA TYR A 48 6.25 2.52 -5.49
C TYR A 48 7.47 1.96 -4.76
N ILE A 49 8.57 2.70 -4.68
CA ILE A 49 9.75 2.25 -3.92
C ILE A 49 9.37 2.03 -2.46
N VAL A 50 8.71 3.01 -1.85
CA VAL A 50 8.34 2.93 -0.44
C VAL A 50 7.26 1.87 -0.21
N ALA A 51 6.29 1.75 -1.12
CA ALA A 51 5.27 0.71 -1.08
C ALA A 51 5.88 -0.69 -1.12
N LEU A 52 6.79 -0.95 -2.06
CA LEU A 52 7.52 -2.22 -2.15
C LEU A 52 8.35 -2.50 -0.89
N TYR A 53 9.00 -1.49 -0.34
CA TYR A 53 9.76 -1.62 0.90
C TYR A 53 8.87 -1.98 2.10
N ILE A 54 7.70 -1.34 2.25
CA ILE A 54 6.74 -1.65 3.31
C ILE A 54 6.17 -3.06 3.15
N ILE A 55 5.82 -3.47 1.94
CA ILE A 55 5.36 -4.84 1.65
C ILE A 55 6.44 -5.84 2.02
N TYR A 56 7.70 -5.60 1.63
CA TYR A 56 8.84 -6.44 1.99
C TYR A 56 9.00 -6.56 3.51
N LEU A 57 8.95 -5.45 4.24
CA LEU A 57 9.02 -5.45 5.71
C LEU A 57 7.85 -6.22 6.35
N GLY A 58 6.64 -6.04 5.82
CA GLY A 58 5.45 -6.78 6.23
C GLY A 58 5.67 -8.28 6.07
N VAL A 59 5.96 -8.74 4.85
CA VAL A 59 6.24 -10.15 4.55
C VAL A 59 7.37 -10.72 5.42
N LYS A 60 8.45 -9.96 5.62
CA LYS A 60 9.57 -10.37 6.47
C LYS A 60 9.13 -10.58 7.92
N ARG A 61 8.38 -9.64 8.50
CA ARG A 61 7.88 -9.75 9.88
C ARG A 61 6.87 -10.90 10.06
N LEU A 62 5.91 -11.03 9.15
CA LEU A 62 4.96 -12.16 9.12
C LEU A 62 5.72 -13.50 9.03
N GLY A 63 6.78 -13.53 8.22
CA GLY A 63 7.61 -14.69 8.00
C GLY A 63 8.53 -15.08 9.17
N LEU A 64 8.85 -14.14 10.07
CA LEU A 64 9.64 -14.38 11.29
C LEU A 64 8.74 -14.81 12.47
N ASN A 65 7.47 -14.38 12.49
CA ASN A 65 6.56 -14.66 13.61
C ASN A 65 5.97 -16.08 13.64
N ASN A 66 6.16 -16.86 12.57
CA ASN A 66 5.62 -18.21 12.40
C ASN A 66 6.68 -19.32 12.43
N ARG A 67 6.44 -20.36 13.27
CA ARG A 67 7.32 -21.54 13.41
C ARG A 67 7.07 -22.63 12.35
N ARG A 68 5.86 -22.74 11.78
CA ARG A 68 5.53 -23.74 10.74
C ARG A 68 5.53 -23.12 9.33
N LYS A 69 6.17 -23.80 8.38
CA LYS A 69 6.28 -23.37 6.97
C LYS A 69 4.91 -23.18 6.29
N THR A 70 3.94 -24.06 6.55
CA THR A 70 2.59 -24.01 5.95
C THR A 70 1.81 -22.76 6.38
N ASN A 71 1.79 -22.44 7.67
CA ASN A 71 1.11 -21.25 8.19
C ASN A 71 1.78 -19.96 7.70
N LYS A 72 3.12 -19.99 7.54
CA LYS A 72 3.87 -18.86 6.99
C LYS A 72 3.46 -18.51 5.56
N ALA A 73 3.34 -19.51 4.68
CA ALA A 73 2.94 -19.28 3.29
C ALA A 73 1.51 -18.72 3.20
N LEU A 74 0.60 -19.25 4.03
CA LEU A 74 -0.79 -18.82 4.09
C LEU A 74 -0.90 -17.35 4.55
N ASP A 75 -0.23 -16.97 5.64
CA ASP A 75 -0.27 -15.60 6.16
C ASP A 75 0.33 -14.57 5.19
N ILE A 76 1.42 -14.93 4.51
CA ILE A 76 2.01 -14.08 3.45
C ILE A 76 1.03 -13.94 2.28
N SER A 77 0.37 -15.01 1.89
CA SER A 77 -0.61 -14.98 0.78
C SER A 77 -1.80 -14.09 1.12
N ILE A 78 -2.34 -14.19 2.34
CA ILE A 78 -3.41 -13.31 2.83
C ILE A 78 -2.94 -11.85 2.81
N PHE A 79 -1.72 -11.58 3.26
CA PHE A 79 -1.18 -10.22 3.26
C PHE A 79 -1.02 -9.64 1.85
N ILE A 80 -0.55 -10.44 0.88
CA ILE A 80 -0.45 -10.01 -0.51
C ILE A 80 -1.85 -9.73 -1.09
N ILE A 81 -2.83 -10.59 -0.84
CA ILE A 81 -4.22 -10.37 -1.26
C ILE A 81 -4.76 -9.07 -0.67
N TYR A 82 -4.51 -8.83 0.62
CA TYR A 82 -4.88 -7.59 1.29
C TYR A 82 -4.26 -6.36 0.62
N VAL A 83 -2.96 -6.37 0.36
CA VAL A 83 -2.25 -5.27 -0.29
C VAL A 83 -2.86 -4.97 -1.67
N THR A 84 -3.10 -6.01 -2.47
CA THR A 84 -3.73 -5.87 -3.79
C THR A 84 -5.14 -5.29 -3.69
N LEU A 85 -5.95 -5.76 -2.74
CA LEU A 85 -7.29 -5.23 -2.52
C LEU A 85 -7.26 -3.76 -2.11
N VAL A 86 -6.38 -3.36 -1.19
CA VAL A 86 -6.24 -1.97 -0.77
C VAL A 86 -5.85 -1.08 -1.96
N TYR A 87 -4.92 -1.54 -2.79
CA TYR A 87 -4.49 -0.81 -3.98
C TYR A 87 -5.64 -0.60 -4.99
N LEU A 88 -6.46 -1.64 -5.23
CA LEU A 88 -7.63 -1.56 -6.10
C LEU A 88 -8.75 -0.68 -5.51
N ILE A 89 -8.94 -0.73 -4.18
CA ILE A 89 -9.90 0.14 -3.49
C ILE A 89 -9.45 1.60 -3.60
N ALA A 90 -8.14 1.87 -3.51
CA ALA A 90 -7.60 3.21 -3.73
C ALA A 90 -7.87 3.69 -5.16
N ASP A 91 -7.73 2.85 -6.19
CA ASP A 91 -8.10 3.22 -7.57
C ASP A 91 -9.59 3.55 -7.69
N ALA A 92 -10.45 2.67 -7.17
CA ALA A 92 -11.90 2.88 -7.23
C ALA A 92 -12.32 4.14 -6.46
N PHE A 93 -11.67 4.42 -5.33
CA PHE A 93 -11.89 5.63 -4.54
C PHE A 93 -11.44 6.87 -5.30
N ILE A 94 -10.27 6.82 -5.93
CA ILE A 94 -9.76 7.91 -6.75
C ILE A 94 -10.74 8.19 -7.90
N SER A 95 -11.07 7.17 -8.70
CA SER A 95 -11.91 7.32 -9.89
C SER A 95 -13.31 7.86 -9.58
N LYS A 96 -13.85 7.50 -8.42
CA LYS A 96 -15.24 7.83 -8.05
C LYS A 96 -15.37 9.11 -7.24
N TYR A 97 -14.35 9.48 -6.48
CA TYR A 97 -14.45 10.59 -5.53
C TYR A 97 -13.35 11.63 -5.74
N VAL A 98 -12.09 11.21 -5.87
CA VAL A 98 -10.96 12.14 -5.89
C VAL A 98 -10.83 12.87 -7.21
N VAL A 99 -11.12 12.22 -8.35
CA VAL A 99 -11.07 12.82 -9.70
C VAL A 99 -11.83 14.15 -9.80
N TYR A 100 -12.89 14.35 -9.01
CA TYR A 100 -13.70 15.58 -9.07
C TYR A 100 -13.17 16.74 -8.20
N PHE A 101 -12.17 16.49 -7.36
CA PHE A 101 -11.56 17.50 -6.47
C PHE A 101 -10.28 18.11 -7.04
N VAL A 102 -9.81 17.56 -8.15
CA VAL A 102 -8.60 17.96 -8.86
C VAL A 102 -9.07 18.48 -10.21
#